data_AF-A0A9D5UXL4-F1
#
_entry.id   AF-A0A9D5UXL4-F1
#
_cell.length_a   1.000
_cell.length_b   1.000
_cell.length_c   1.000
_cell.angle_alpha   90.00
_cell.angle_beta   90.00
_cell.angle_gamma   90.00
#
_symmetry.space_group_name_H-M   'P 1'
#
loop_
_entity.id
_entity.type
_entity.pdbx_description
1 polymer ?
#
loop_
_entity_poly.entity_id
_entity_poly.type
_entity_poly.pdbx_seq_one_letter_code
_entity_poly.pdbx_strand_id
1 'polypeptide(L)'
;MDELERFKTEIHLAEVAASYGYALDQRESSRSSLVMRRTSDGDKIVVATAPDGHGVYFSVRDATDNGSVIDFVMRRDGVTLGGARQTLRPWLATSSFSAAQRFSIPKPAPIPRDQTNIIAQWHRLMPYRGGYLEGRGILSKTLAAFADHVRIDARGNVAFRHNDRSGVTGWELKNKGFTGFAAGGRKSLFACRIGTVPPETHPRLVISESAIDVMSFYQCDSTPGLFLSFAGALSPDQRTLLADVLARYPDAEIIAATDTDPDGEDFAALIQSLRPDARRARSPEGKDWNDVLRLALT
;
A
#
# COMPACT_ATOMS: atom_id res chain seq x y z
N MET A 1 5.45 -31.41 17.56
CA MET A 1 5.85 -30.03 17.24
C MET A 1 6.23 -29.35 18.54
N ASP A 2 7.38 -28.66 18.59
CA ASP A 2 7.86 -27.94 19.78
C ASP A 2 6.89 -26.82 20.20
N GLU A 3 6.79 -26.51 21.50
CA GLU A 3 5.85 -25.50 22.03
C GLU A 3 6.06 -24.13 21.39
N LEU A 4 7.32 -23.72 21.17
CA LEU A 4 7.64 -22.43 20.59
C LEU A 4 7.21 -22.34 19.12
N GLU A 5 7.34 -23.44 18.38
CA GLU A 5 6.88 -23.51 16.99
C GLU A 5 5.35 -23.47 16.90
N ARG A 6 4.65 -24.11 17.85
CA ARG A 6 3.19 -24.00 17.95
C ARG A 6 2.75 -22.57 18.22
N PHE A 7 3.44 -21.82 19.10
CA PHE A 7 3.14 -20.40 19.30
C PHE A 7 3.27 -19.58 18.02
N LYS A 8 4.33 -19.79 17.25
CA LYS A 8 4.57 -19.01 16.02
C LYS A 8 3.57 -19.31 14.92
N THR A 9 3.05 -20.54 14.84
CA THR A 9 2.18 -21.01 13.75
C THR A 9 0.68 -20.95 14.10
N GLU A 10 0.30 -21.38 15.30
CA GLU A 10 -1.10 -21.55 15.72
C GLU A 10 -1.68 -20.27 16.35
N ILE A 11 -0.88 -19.41 16.99
CA ILE A 11 -1.38 -18.18 17.60
C ILE A 11 -1.49 -17.07 16.54
N HIS A 12 -2.67 -16.44 16.46
CA HIS A 12 -2.85 -15.28 15.61
C HIS A 12 -2.25 -14.03 16.27
N LEU A 13 -1.06 -13.62 15.81
CA LEU A 13 -0.32 -12.47 16.39
C LEU A 13 -1.17 -11.19 16.46
N ALA A 14 -1.98 -10.88 15.45
CA ALA A 14 -2.83 -9.69 15.46
C ALA A 14 -3.90 -9.71 16.57
N GLU A 15 -4.45 -10.87 16.92
CA GLU A 15 -5.37 -10.99 18.06
C GLU A 15 -4.64 -10.75 19.38
N VAL A 16 -3.42 -11.28 19.51
CA VAL A 16 -2.57 -10.98 20.67
C VAL A 16 -2.30 -9.48 20.73
N ALA A 17 -1.86 -8.85 19.65
CA ALA A 17 -1.65 -7.41 19.62
C ALA A 17 -2.93 -6.63 19.98
N ALA A 18 -4.10 -7.05 19.51
CA ALA A 18 -5.36 -6.44 19.88
C ALA A 18 -5.62 -6.46 21.40
N SER A 19 -5.26 -7.55 22.08
CA SER A 19 -5.35 -7.63 23.55
C SER A 19 -4.43 -6.63 24.29
N TYR A 20 -3.40 -6.10 23.62
CA TYR A 20 -2.50 -5.05 24.12
C TYR A 20 -2.96 -3.65 23.72
N GLY A 21 -4.19 -3.50 23.24
CA GLY A 21 -4.79 -2.21 22.86
C GLY A 21 -4.47 -1.75 21.43
N TYR A 22 -3.97 -2.64 20.57
CA TYR A 22 -3.77 -2.31 19.16
C TYR A 22 -5.08 -2.46 18.37
N ALA A 23 -5.47 -1.41 17.66
CA ALA A 23 -6.58 -1.41 16.71
C ALA A 23 -6.09 -1.58 15.27
N LEU A 24 -6.87 -2.28 14.45
CA LEU A 24 -6.58 -2.47 13.02
C LEU A 24 -6.77 -1.16 12.25
N ASP A 25 -5.75 -0.77 11.49
CA ASP A 25 -5.81 0.30 10.50
C ASP A 25 -6.18 -0.32 9.14
N GLN A 26 -7.48 -0.35 8.82
CA GLN A 26 -7.97 -0.97 7.58
C GLN A 26 -7.46 -0.27 6.32
N ARG A 27 -7.16 1.03 6.39
CA ARG A 27 -6.72 1.82 5.23
C ARG A 27 -5.30 1.49 4.82
N GLU A 28 -4.44 1.24 5.80
CA GLU A 28 -3.04 0.85 5.55
C GLU A 28 -2.82 -0.66 5.50
N SER A 29 -3.83 -1.47 5.84
CA SER A 29 -3.78 -2.93 5.78
C SER A 29 -4.02 -3.50 4.38
N SER A 30 -3.59 -4.74 4.18
CA SER A 30 -3.79 -5.52 2.98
C SER A 30 -4.10 -6.98 3.33
N ARG A 31 -4.39 -7.81 2.33
CA ARG A 31 -4.65 -9.25 2.52
C ARG A 31 -3.47 -10.00 3.15
N SER A 32 -2.24 -9.52 2.95
CA SER A 32 -1.00 -10.17 3.39
C SER A 32 -0.33 -9.49 4.58
N SER A 33 -0.79 -8.29 4.96
CA SER A 33 -0.18 -7.50 6.02
C SER A 33 -1.21 -6.64 6.73
N LEU A 34 -1.28 -6.73 8.04
CA LEU A 34 -2.17 -5.91 8.86
C LEU A 34 -1.37 -4.80 9.51
N VAL A 35 -1.81 -3.56 9.36
CA VAL A 35 -1.25 -2.42 10.08
C VAL A 35 -2.07 -2.22 11.34
N MET A 36 -1.43 -2.19 12.49
CA MET A 36 -2.10 -2.02 13.77
C MET A 36 -1.51 -0.87 14.56
N ARG A 37 -2.38 -0.09 15.23
CA ARG A 37 -2.00 1.12 15.98
C ARG A 37 -2.51 1.06 17.40
N ARG A 38 -1.71 1.54 18.34
CA ARG A 38 -2.10 1.71 19.73
C ARG A 38 -2.16 3.19 20.08
N THR A 39 -3.34 3.68 20.45
CA THR A 39 -3.57 5.12 20.66
C THR A 39 -2.84 5.67 21.89
N SER A 40 -2.65 4.85 22.93
CA SER A 40 -2.08 5.29 24.21
C SER A 40 -0.65 5.86 24.11
N ASP A 41 0.14 5.34 23.17
CA ASP A 41 1.53 5.76 22.91
C ASP A 41 1.80 6.07 21.42
N GLY A 42 0.75 5.99 20.60
CA GLY A 42 0.80 6.11 19.16
C GLY A 42 1.58 4.98 18.47
N ASP A 43 1.93 3.89 19.16
CA ASP A 43 2.75 2.85 18.57
C ASP A 43 2.07 2.23 17.34
N LYS A 44 2.88 1.86 16.36
CA LYS A 44 2.42 1.33 15.07
C LYS A 44 3.28 0.16 14.67
N ILE A 45 2.62 -0.97 14.49
CA ILE A 45 3.23 -2.23 14.04
C ILE A 45 2.57 -2.68 12.75
N VAL A 46 3.28 -3.53 12.03
CA VAL A 46 2.69 -4.31 10.95
C VAL A 46 2.85 -5.78 11.30
N VAL A 47 1.78 -6.54 11.07
CA VAL A 47 1.71 -7.98 11.29
C VAL A 47 1.59 -8.67 9.94
N ALA A 48 2.44 -9.66 9.68
CA ALA A 48 2.44 -10.46 8.47
C ALA A 48 2.58 -11.95 8.80
N THR A 49 2.39 -12.81 7.80
CA THR A 49 2.65 -14.24 7.91
C THR A 49 3.81 -14.60 6.98
N ALA A 50 4.87 -15.18 7.54
CA ALA A 50 6.02 -15.66 6.78
C ALA A 50 5.69 -16.95 6.00
N PRO A 51 6.52 -17.37 5.02
CA PRO A 51 6.24 -18.54 4.18
C PRO A 51 6.11 -19.86 4.96
N ASP A 52 6.80 -19.96 6.10
CA ASP A 52 6.74 -21.07 7.06
C ASP A 52 5.47 -21.05 7.93
N GLY A 53 4.56 -20.10 7.70
CA GLY A 53 3.31 -19.94 8.44
C GLY A 53 3.46 -19.16 9.75
N HIS A 54 4.68 -18.67 10.06
CA HIS A 54 4.94 -17.93 11.28
C HIS A 54 4.31 -16.54 11.25
N GLY A 55 3.54 -16.21 12.28
CA GLY A 55 3.12 -14.84 12.53
C GLY A 55 4.33 -14.00 12.93
N VAL A 56 4.59 -12.93 12.19
CA VAL A 56 5.67 -11.98 12.45
C VAL A 56 5.14 -10.56 12.56
N TYR A 57 5.82 -9.73 13.34
CA TYR A 57 5.56 -8.30 13.41
C TYR A 57 6.84 -7.49 13.26
N PHE A 58 6.67 -6.22 12.91
CA PHE A 58 7.72 -5.23 12.96
C PHE A 58 7.14 -3.87 13.35
N SER A 59 7.82 -3.18 14.26
CA SER A 59 7.57 -1.78 14.54
C SER A 59 8.02 -0.90 13.38
N VAL A 60 7.23 0.13 13.11
CA VAL A 60 7.58 1.16 12.14
C VAL A 60 8.47 2.25 12.75
N ARG A 61 8.65 2.23 14.08
CA ARG A 61 9.36 3.25 14.86
C ARG A 61 10.72 2.75 15.36
N ASP A 62 10.80 1.50 15.79
CA ASP A 62 12.03 0.86 16.28
C ASP A 62 12.37 -0.35 15.39
N ALA A 63 13.46 -0.25 14.64
CA ALA A 63 13.89 -1.33 13.76
C ALA A 63 14.27 -2.62 14.51
N THR A 64 14.56 -2.53 15.82
CA THR A 64 14.88 -3.68 16.66
C THR A 64 13.64 -4.35 17.25
N ASP A 65 12.50 -3.65 17.32
CA ASP A 65 11.22 -4.15 17.83
C ASP A 65 10.47 -4.92 16.75
N ASN A 66 10.88 -6.17 16.55
CA ASN A 66 10.34 -7.08 15.54
C ASN A 66 10.52 -8.53 15.99
N GLY A 67 9.84 -9.45 15.31
CA GLY A 67 10.00 -10.88 15.53
C GLY A 67 8.67 -11.61 15.48
N SER A 68 8.58 -12.69 16.24
CA SER A 68 7.37 -13.49 16.39
C SER A 68 6.44 -12.97 17.50
N VAL A 69 5.32 -13.65 17.72
CA VAL A 69 4.42 -13.37 18.84
C VAL A 69 5.12 -13.49 20.20
N ILE A 70 6.15 -14.33 20.30
CA ILE A 70 6.96 -14.49 21.51
C ILE A 70 7.74 -13.20 21.77
N ASP A 71 8.44 -12.71 20.75
CA ASP A 71 9.22 -11.47 20.83
C ASP A 71 8.33 -10.27 21.12
N PHE A 72 7.12 -10.25 20.55
CA PHE A 72 6.11 -9.23 20.84
C PHE A 72 5.76 -9.18 22.32
N VAL A 73 5.40 -10.31 22.93
CA VAL A 73 5.05 -10.39 24.35
C VAL A 73 6.26 -10.03 25.22
N MET A 74 7.45 -10.55 24.92
CA MET A 74 8.67 -10.22 25.66
C MET A 74 8.94 -8.71 25.67
N ARG A 75 8.78 -8.05 24.51
CA ARG A 75 8.95 -6.60 24.37
C ARG A 75 7.89 -5.79 25.11
N ARG A 76 6.62 -6.19 25.01
CA ARG A 76 5.50 -5.42 25.57
C ARG A 76 5.34 -5.61 27.09
N ASP A 77 5.63 -6.79 27.61
CA ASP A 77 5.56 -7.09 29.05
C ASP A 77 6.90 -6.89 29.77
N GLY A 78 8.02 -6.75 29.04
CA GLY A 78 9.36 -6.67 29.63
C GLY A 78 9.81 -7.98 30.29
N VAL A 79 9.36 -9.13 29.77
CA VAL A 79 9.58 -10.46 30.37
C VAL A 79 10.61 -11.29 29.61
N THR A 80 11.15 -12.29 30.28
CA THR A 80 11.99 -13.32 29.65
C THR A 80 11.14 -14.28 28.81
N LEU A 81 11.79 -15.14 28.02
CA LEU A 81 11.12 -16.22 27.28
C LEU A 81 10.21 -17.08 28.18
N GLY A 82 10.64 -17.34 29.43
CA GLY A 82 9.84 -18.08 30.40
C GLY A 82 8.51 -17.40 30.74
N GLY A 83 8.53 -16.07 30.91
CA GLY A 83 7.34 -15.27 31.13
C GLY A 83 6.43 -15.24 29.90
N ALA A 84 7.01 -15.02 28.71
CA ALA A 84 6.24 -15.00 27.47
C ALA A 84 5.53 -16.33 27.20
N ARG A 85 6.16 -17.48 27.51
CA ARG A 85 5.51 -18.80 27.42
C ARG A 85 4.28 -18.90 28.33
N GLN A 86 4.36 -18.37 29.56
CA GLN A 86 3.22 -18.37 30.48
C GLN A 86 2.07 -17.53 29.93
N THR A 87 2.35 -16.34 29.41
CA THR A 87 1.35 -15.46 28.77
C THR A 87 0.71 -16.09 27.53
N LEU A 88 1.47 -16.84 26.72
CA LEU A 88 1.00 -17.39 25.44
C LEU A 88 0.28 -18.74 25.54
N ARG A 89 0.50 -19.55 26.58
CA ARG A 89 -0.18 -20.85 26.74
C ARG A 89 -1.72 -20.78 26.67
N PRO A 90 -2.40 -19.83 27.33
CA PRO A 90 -3.86 -19.70 27.23
C PRO A 90 -4.34 -19.47 25.79
N TRP A 91 -3.54 -18.82 24.94
CA TRP A 91 -3.88 -18.56 23.55
C TRP A 91 -3.93 -19.84 22.71
N LEU A 92 -3.06 -20.81 22.97
CA LEU A 92 -3.12 -22.15 22.36
C LEU A 92 -4.38 -22.93 22.78
N ALA A 93 -4.76 -22.86 24.06
CA ALA A 93 -5.92 -23.57 24.59
C ALA A 93 -7.25 -22.96 24.11
N THR A 94 -7.26 -21.63 23.97
CA THR A 94 -8.47 -20.90 23.61
C THR A 94 -8.74 -20.99 22.09
N SER A 95 -7.77 -21.36 21.24
CA SER A 95 -7.97 -21.64 19.79
C SER A 95 -9.14 -22.60 19.49
N SER A 96 -9.60 -23.36 20.50
CA SER A 96 -10.70 -24.31 20.39
C SER A 96 -12.06 -23.84 20.94
N PHE A 97 -12.19 -22.69 21.64
CA PHE A 97 -13.38 -22.45 22.51
C PHE A 97 -14.12 -21.10 22.44
N SER A 98 -13.85 -20.18 21.52
CA SER A 98 -14.82 -19.08 21.25
C SER A 98 -14.72 -18.47 19.85
N ALA A 99 -15.14 -19.24 18.85
CA ALA A 99 -15.36 -18.71 17.49
C ALA A 99 -16.41 -17.57 17.44
N ALA A 100 -17.23 -17.41 18.48
CA ALA A 100 -18.32 -16.44 18.53
C ALA A 100 -17.95 -15.06 19.14
N GLN A 101 -16.77 -14.91 19.76
CA GLN A 101 -16.38 -13.67 20.46
C GLN A 101 -14.97 -13.16 20.13
N ARG A 102 -14.15 -13.92 19.39
CA ARG A 102 -12.89 -13.41 18.88
C ARG A 102 -13.14 -12.54 17.66
N PHE A 103 -12.63 -11.32 17.74
CA PHE A 103 -12.78 -10.28 16.74
C PHE A 103 -12.44 -10.75 15.33
N SER A 104 -13.17 -10.16 14.37
CA SER A 104 -13.15 -10.31 12.90
C SER A 104 -11.81 -9.96 12.22
N ILE A 105 -10.65 -10.16 12.86
CA ILE A 105 -9.34 -9.85 12.30
C ILE A 105 -8.87 -11.05 11.47
N PRO A 106 -8.75 -10.93 10.13
CA PRO A 106 -8.32 -12.05 9.29
C PRO A 106 -6.81 -12.31 9.44
N LYS A 107 -6.40 -13.58 9.53
CA LYS A 107 -4.98 -13.93 9.49
C LYS A 107 -4.37 -13.50 8.15
N PRO A 108 -3.29 -12.70 8.13
CA PRO A 108 -2.68 -12.29 6.88
C PRO A 108 -2.20 -13.50 6.07
N ALA A 109 -2.41 -13.45 4.75
CA ALA A 109 -1.95 -14.49 3.85
C ALA A 109 -0.41 -14.57 3.83
N PRO A 110 0.19 -15.77 3.78
CA PRO A 110 1.64 -15.92 3.71
C PRO A 110 2.26 -15.19 2.50
N ILE A 111 3.41 -14.55 2.72
CA ILE A 111 4.19 -13.84 1.70
C ILE A 111 5.70 -14.13 1.80
N PRO A 112 6.47 -14.02 0.70
CA PRO A 112 7.93 -14.14 0.73
C PRO A 112 8.59 -13.17 1.73
N ARG A 113 9.68 -13.60 2.38
CA ARG A 113 10.39 -12.78 3.38
C ARG A 113 10.86 -11.43 2.84
N ASP A 114 11.33 -11.41 1.59
CA ASP A 114 11.75 -10.17 0.93
C ASP A 114 10.61 -9.16 0.82
N GLN A 115 9.38 -9.63 0.59
CA GLN A 115 8.21 -8.76 0.55
C GLN A 115 7.85 -8.21 1.93
N THR A 116 7.96 -9.01 3.00
CA THR A 116 7.80 -8.52 4.38
C THR A 116 8.77 -7.37 4.68
N ASN A 117 10.02 -7.49 4.24
CA ASN A 117 11.02 -6.43 4.38
C ASN A 117 10.66 -5.16 3.60
N ILE A 118 10.12 -5.29 2.39
CA ILE A 118 9.67 -4.15 1.58
C ILE A 118 8.48 -3.44 2.24
N ILE A 119 7.51 -4.18 2.77
CA ILE A 119 6.39 -3.61 3.52
C ILE A 119 6.93 -2.84 4.74
N ALA A 120 7.87 -3.42 5.49
CA ALA A 120 8.50 -2.75 6.63
C ALA A 120 9.20 -1.45 6.27
N GLN A 121 9.98 -1.45 5.18
CA GLN A 121 10.64 -0.25 4.71
C GLN A 121 9.63 0.83 4.28
N TRP A 122 8.57 0.47 3.56
CA TRP A 122 7.50 1.41 3.20
C TRP A 122 6.89 2.05 4.44
N HIS A 123 6.55 1.26 5.47
CA HIS A 123 5.90 1.78 6.68
C HIS A 123 6.82 2.65 7.55
N ARG A 124 8.14 2.56 7.38
CA ARG A 124 9.14 3.44 8.02
C ARG A 124 9.32 4.77 7.30
N LEU A 125 8.93 4.88 6.03
CA LEU A 125 8.95 6.17 5.32
C LEU A 125 8.01 7.17 6.02
N MET A 126 8.44 8.44 6.03
CA MET A 126 7.70 9.50 6.69
C MET A 126 6.47 9.89 5.84
N PRO A 127 5.38 10.35 6.48
CA PRO A 127 4.32 11.05 5.75
C PRO A 127 4.92 12.14 4.86
N TYR A 128 4.37 12.31 3.67
CA TYR A 128 4.86 13.33 2.75
C TYR A 128 4.85 14.71 3.43
N ARG A 129 5.97 15.41 3.28
CA ARG A 129 6.16 16.80 3.70
C ARG A 129 7.21 17.41 2.76
N GLY A 130 6.99 18.60 2.23
CA GLY A 130 8.00 19.21 1.36
C GLY A 130 7.45 20.32 0.47
N GLY A 131 8.19 20.58 -0.61
CA GLY A 131 7.82 21.54 -1.66
C GLY A 131 7.97 20.97 -3.07
N TYR A 132 8.24 19.67 -3.21
CA TYR A 132 8.47 19.06 -4.53
C TYR A 132 7.16 18.93 -5.31
N LEU A 133 6.12 18.35 -4.71
CA LEU A 133 4.83 18.16 -5.37
C LEU A 133 4.09 19.49 -5.50
N GLU A 134 4.23 20.37 -4.51
CA GLU A 134 3.74 21.74 -4.55
C GLU A 134 4.39 22.52 -5.70
N GLY A 135 5.70 22.37 -5.89
CA GLY A 135 6.43 22.91 -7.05
C GLY A 135 6.04 22.28 -8.39
N ARG A 136 5.29 21.17 -8.38
CA ARG A 136 4.63 20.56 -9.54
C ARG A 136 3.16 20.97 -9.66
N GLY A 137 2.70 21.95 -8.87
CA GLY A 137 1.33 22.45 -8.89
C GLY A 137 0.30 21.58 -8.17
N ILE A 138 0.73 20.55 -7.45
CA ILE A 138 -0.17 19.71 -6.66
C ILE A 138 -0.56 20.45 -5.37
N LEU A 139 -1.85 20.67 -5.20
CA LEU A 139 -2.43 21.37 -4.05
C LEU A 139 -2.59 20.46 -2.83
N SER A 140 -2.64 21.07 -1.64
CA SER A 140 -2.73 20.34 -0.36
C SER A 140 -3.93 19.41 -0.27
N LYS A 141 -5.07 19.75 -0.89
CA LYS A 141 -6.25 18.88 -0.95
C LYS A 141 -5.94 17.57 -1.69
N THR A 142 -5.25 17.65 -2.82
CA THR A 142 -4.79 16.49 -3.59
C THR A 142 -3.78 15.67 -2.79
N LEU A 143 -2.79 16.32 -2.16
CA LEU A 143 -1.82 15.64 -1.30
C LEU A 143 -2.51 14.86 -0.17
N ALA A 144 -3.51 15.44 0.48
CA ALA A 144 -4.28 14.79 1.53
C ALA A 144 -5.05 13.56 1.01
N ALA A 145 -5.62 13.63 -0.21
CA ALA A 145 -6.35 12.52 -0.81
C ALA A 145 -5.44 11.32 -1.13
N PHE A 146 -4.17 11.56 -1.46
CA PHE A 146 -3.19 10.52 -1.81
C PHE A 146 -2.23 10.15 -0.66
N ALA A 147 -2.43 10.68 0.55
CA ALA A 147 -1.45 10.59 1.66
C ALA A 147 -1.08 9.15 2.09
N ASP A 148 -1.97 8.18 1.88
CA ASP A 148 -1.70 6.76 2.21
C ASP A 148 -0.72 6.10 1.21
N HIS A 149 -0.56 6.68 0.01
CA HIS A 149 0.25 6.16 -1.09
C HIS A 149 1.46 7.04 -1.44
N VAL A 150 1.58 8.20 -0.80
CA VAL A 150 2.66 9.18 -1.05
C VAL A 150 3.39 9.46 0.24
N ARG A 151 4.70 9.26 0.21
CA ARG A 151 5.60 9.44 1.37
C ARG A 151 6.87 10.15 0.97
N ILE A 152 7.75 10.38 1.93
CA ILE A 152 9.08 10.94 1.69
C ILE A 152 10.15 10.12 2.42
N ASP A 153 11.27 9.90 1.74
CA ASP A 153 12.45 9.27 2.35
C ASP A 153 13.30 10.28 3.13
N ALA A 154 14.33 9.80 3.83
CA ALA A 154 15.25 10.65 4.59
C ALA A 154 16.11 11.58 3.71
N ARG A 155 16.18 11.34 2.40
CA ARG A 155 16.90 12.15 1.41
C ARG A 155 16.00 13.21 0.76
N GLY A 156 14.73 13.28 1.16
CA GLY A 156 13.77 14.23 0.60
C GLY A 156 13.17 13.80 -0.74
N ASN A 157 13.35 12.55 -1.16
CA ASN A 157 12.73 12.03 -2.37
C ASN A 157 11.29 11.62 -2.08
N VAL A 158 10.38 12.02 -2.97
CA VAL A 158 8.98 11.61 -2.90
C VAL A 158 8.89 10.15 -3.30
N ALA A 159 8.18 9.37 -2.50
CA ALA A 159 7.97 7.94 -2.70
C ALA A 159 6.50 7.67 -3.03
N PHE A 160 6.23 7.05 -4.19
CA PHE A 160 4.88 6.66 -4.59
C PHE A 160 4.74 5.14 -4.53
N ARG A 161 3.81 4.65 -3.73
CA ARG A 161 3.67 3.23 -3.42
C ARG A 161 3.22 2.39 -4.62
N HIS A 162 3.91 1.30 -4.88
CA HIS A 162 3.51 0.27 -5.83
C HIS A 162 2.91 -0.93 -5.08
N ASN A 163 1.81 -1.44 -5.62
CA ASN A 163 1.04 -2.53 -5.05
C ASN A 163 0.72 -3.61 -6.09
N ASP A 164 0.53 -4.85 -5.64
CA ASP A 164 -0.11 -5.91 -6.40
C ASP A 164 -1.15 -6.65 -5.54
N ARG A 165 -1.62 -7.82 -5.99
CA ARG A 165 -2.63 -8.64 -5.27
C ARG A 165 -2.18 -9.09 -3.86
N SER A 166 -0.88 -9.05 -3.60
CA SER A 166 -0.24 -9.43 -2.34
C SER A 166 0.18 -8.23 -1.50
N GLY A 167 -0.20 -6.99 -1.84
CA GLY A 167 0.11 -5.81 -1.04
C GLY A 167 1.26 -4.99 -1.63
N VAL A 168 2.08 -4.37 -0.77
CA VAL A 168 3.17 -3.48 -1.20
C VAL A 168 4.28 -4.30 -1.86
N THR A 169 4.77 -3.84 -3.01
CA THR A 169 5.88 -4.47 -3.74
C THR A 169 7.09 -3.56 -3.90
N GLY A 170 6.93 -2.25 -3.67
CA GLY A 170 7.98 -1.25 -3.79
C GLY A 170 7.39 0.15 -3.88
N TRP A 171 8.21 1.11 -4.29
CA TRP A 171 7.77 2.47 -4.58
C TRP A 171 8.73 3.13 -5.58
N GLU A 172 8.19 3.95 -6.47
CA GLU A 172 9.01 4.84 -7.28
C GLU A 172 9.47 6.04 -6.46
N LEU A 173 10.68 6.53 -6.74
CA LEU A 173 11.28 7.70 -6.09
C LEU A 173 11.42 8.83 -7.09
N LYS A 174 10.96 10.03 -6.74
CA LYS A 174 11.08 11.24 -7.56
C LYS A 174 11.65 12.40 -6.76
N ASN A 175 12.53 13.16 -7.40
CA ASN A 175 13.01 14.45 -6.95
C ASN A 175 13.48 15.29 -8.14
N LYS A 176 13.95 16.52 -7.91
CA LYS A 176 14.50 17.38 -8.97
C LYS A 176 15.71 16.68 -9.61
N GLY A 177 15.63 16.38 -10.91
CA GLY A 177 16.69 15.70 -11.65
C GLY A 177 16.95 14.24 -11.22
N PHE A 178 16.03 13.63 -10.47
CA PHE A 178 16.20 12.27 -9.95
C PHE A 178 14.94 11.44 -10.15
N THR A 179 15.12 10.23 -10.69
CA THR A 179 14.12 9.17 -10.69
C THR A 179 14.81 7.88 -10.23
N GLY A 180 14.17 7.16 -9.33
CA GLY A 180 14.66 5.88 -8.82
C GLY A 180 13.54 4.94 -8.45
N PHE A 181 13.89 3.78 -7.90
CA PHE A 181 12.94 2.81 -7.36
C PHE A 181 13.49 2.19 -6.07
N ALA A 182 12.60 1.74 -5.21
CA ALA A 182 12.94 1.09 -3.95
C ALA A 182 13.92 -0.09 -4.14
N ALA A 183 15.03 -0.09 -3.40
CA ALA A 183 15.99 -1.19 -3.44
C ALA A 183 15.36 -2.48 -2.94
N GLY A 184 15.52 -3.57 -3.69
CA GLY A 184 14.87 -4.87 -3.42
C GLY A 184 13.36 -4.90 -3.72
N GLY A 185 12.79 -3.78 -4.14
CA GLY A 185 11.39 -3.72 -4.56
C GLY A 185 11.21 -4.19 -6.00
N ARG A 186 9.98 -4.55 -6.35
CA ARG A 186 9.55 -4.87 -7.71
C ARG A 186 8.53 -3.84 -8.20
N LYS A 187 8.76 -3.31 -9.41
CA LYS A 187 7.83 -2.42 -10.10
C LYS A 187 6.53 -3.16 -10.44
N SER A 188 5.45 -2.82 -9.73
CA SER A 188 4.08 -3.18 -10.10
C SER A 188 3.34 -1.91 -10.55
N LEU A 189 2.08 -1.70 -10.17
CA LEU A 189 1.34 -0.47 -10.43
C LEU A 189 1.29 0.41 -9.18
N PHE A 190 1.40 1.73 -9.35
CA PHE A 190 0.83 2.66 -8.39
C PHE A 190 -0.69 2.53 -8.48
N ALA A 191 -1.36 2.37 -7.34
CA ALA A 191 -2.81 2.14 -7.30
C ALA A 191 -3.43 2.76 -6.06
N CYS A 192 -3.94 3.98 -6.18
CA CYS A 192 -4.53 4.73 -5.07
C CYS A 192 -6.05 4.86 -5.23
N ARG A 193 -6.80 4.37 -4.24
CA ARG A 193 -8.25 4.55 -4.17
C ARG A 193 -8.59 5.81 -3.41
N ILE A 194 -9.44 6.67 -3.99
CA ILE A 194 -9.91 7.91 -3.38
C ILE A 194 -11.43 7.93 -3.39
N GLY A 195 -12.03 8.32 -2.26
CA GLY A 195 -13.45 8.63 -2.10
C GLY A 195 -14.43 7.45 -2.24
N THR A 196 -14.01 6.28 -2.73
CA THR A 196 -14.87 5.09 -2.83
C THR A 196 -14.66 4.18 -1.62
N VAL A 197 -15.72 3.97 -0.84
CA VAL A 197 -15.81 2.91 0.16
C VAL A 197 -16.63 1.78 -0.48
N PRO A 198 -16.20 0.51 -0.42
CA PRO A 198 -17.08 -0.60 -0.82
C PRO A 198 -18.42 -0.52 -0.06
N PRO A 199 -19.56 -0.87 -0.68
CA PRO A 199 -19.71 -1.47 -1.99
C PRO A 199 -20.37 -0.49 -2.98
N GLU A 200 -19.59 0.33 -3.69
CA GLU A 200 -20.13 1.04 -4.85
C GLU A 200 -20.02 0.19 -6.12
N THR A 201 -21.09 0.22 -6.92
CA THR A 201 -21.35 -0.64 -8.06
C THR A 201 -20.57 -0.27 -9.32
N HIS A 202 -20.01 0.94 -9.43
CA HIS A 202 -19.31 1.42 -10.64
C HIS A 202 -18.09 2.29 -10.31
N PRO A 203 -16.94 1.70 -9.93
CA PRO A 203 -15.75 2.49 -9.63
C PRO A 203 -15.18 3.10 -10.91
N ARG A 204 -14.84 4.39 -10.89
CA ARG A 204 -14.06 5.04 -11.94
C ARG A 204 -12.60 4.63 -11.86
N LEU A 205 -11.96 4.26 -12.97
CA LEU A 205 -10.54 3.95 -13.07
C LEU A 205 -9.84 4.96 -14.00
N VAL A 206 -8.85 5.67 -13.47
CA VAL A 206 -8.02 6.60 -14.23
C VAL A 206 -6.61 6.04 -14.32
N ILE A 207 -6.09 5.88 -15.54
CA ILE A 207 -4.79 5.26 -15.81
C ILE A 207 -3.89 6.26 -16.52
N SER A 208 -2.69 6.49 -15.99
CA SER A 208 -1.66 7.34 -16.61
C SER A 208 -0.26 6.72 -16.46
N GLU A 209 0.76 7.41 -16.96
CA GLU A 209 2.13 6.92 -17.01
C GLU A 209 2.86 7.13 -15.68
N SER A 210 2.57 8.23 -14.98
CA SER A 210 3.20 8.56 -13.70
C SER A 210 2.19 8.80 -12.58
N ALA A 211 2.62 8.60 -11.32
CA ALA A 211 1.77 8.93 -10.17
C ALA A 211 1.43 10.42 -10.10
N ILE A 212 2.33 11.30 -10.55
CA ILE A 212 2.09 12.74 -10.58
C ILE A 212 0.97 13.09 -11.57
N ASP A 213 0.89 12.40 -12.71
CA ASP A 213 -0.14 12.67 -13.73
C ASP A 213 -1.53 12.24 -13.27
N VAL A 214 -1.66 11.07 -12.64
CA VAL A 214 -2.97 10.70 -12.05
C VAL A 214 -3.37 11.60 -10.88
N MET A 215 -2.41 12.09 -10.09
CA MET A 215 -2.69 13.11 -9.07
C MET A 215 -3.11 14.43 -9.70
N SER A 216 -2.48 14.82 -10.81
CA SER A 216 -2.80 16.05 -11.54
C SER A 216 -4.18 15.97 -12.18
N PHE A 217 -4.51 14.83 -12.78
CA PHE A 217 -5.84 14.53 -13.31
C PHE A 217 -6.91 14.65 -12.20
N TYR A 218 -6.69 14.02 -11.04
CA TYR A 218 -7.62 14.13 -9.90
C TYR A 218 -7.81 15.58 -9.42
N GLN A 219 -6.77 16.40 -9.52
CA GLN A 219 -6.89 17.81 -9.15
C GLN A 219 -7.78 18.58 -10.13
N CYS A 220 -7.66 18.31 -11.44
CA CYS A 220 -8.53 18.89 -12.46
C CYS A 220 -9.97 18.37 -12.36
N ASP A 221 -10.11 17.09 -11.98
CA ASP A 221 -11.40 16.41 -11.85
C ASP A 221 -11.40 15.56 -10.57
N SER A 222 -11.92 16.16 -9.48
CA SER A 222 -11.93 15.58 -8.13
C SER A 222 -12.93 14.44 -7.94
N THR A 223 -13.47 13.87 -9.01
CA THR A 223 -14.38 12.72 -8.92
C THR A 223 -13.64 11.51 -8.33
N PRO A 224 -14.19 10.86 -7.28
CA PRO A 224 -13.64 9.65 -6.66
C PRO A 224 -13.35 8.52 -7.66
N GLY A 225 -12.41 7.63 -7.31
CA GLY A 225 -12.03 6.52 -8.18
C GLY A 225 -10.80 5.75 -7.72
N LEU A 226 -10.33 4.86 -8.59
CA LEU A 226 -9.05 4.17 -8.51
C LEU A 226 -8.08 4.78 -9.52
N PHE A 227 -7.00 5.36 -9.02
CA PHE A 227 -5.99 6.07 -9.80
C PHE A 227 -4.75 5.18 -9.94
N LEU A 228 -4.40 4.88 -11.20
CA LEU A 228 -3.41 3.88 -11.56
C LEU A 228 -2.28 4.50 -12.39
N SER A 229 -1.03 4.14 -12.09
CA SER A 229 0.07 4.42 -13.00
C SER A 229 1.12 3.33 -13.05
N PHE A 230 1.92 3.32 -14.12
CA PHE A 230 2.93 2.31 -14.37
C PHE A 230 4.38 2.82 -14.30
N ALA A 231 4.59 4.07 -13.87
CA ALA A 231 5.89 4.68 -13.57
C ALA A 231 6.88 4.65 -14.75
N GLY A 232 6.44 5.14 -15.92
CA GLY A 232 7.24 5.22 -17.15
C GLY A 232 6.88 4.12 -18.15
N ALA A 233 7.84 3.32 -18.61
CA ALA A 233 7.54 2.25 -19.57
C ALA A 233 6.80 1.06 -18.92
N LEU A 234 5.84 0.48 -19.66
CA LEU A 234 5.02 -0.63 -19.18
C LEU A 234 5.67 -2.00 -19.46
N SER A 235 6.19 -2.65 -18.41
CA SER A 235 6.78 -4.00 -18.48
C SER A 235 5.74 -5.10 -18.71
N PRO A 236 6.14 -6.32 -19.15
CA PRO A 236 5.21 -7.46 -19.32
C PRO A 236 4.41 -7.82 -18.06
N ASP A 237 5.05 -7.76 -16.89
CA ASP A 237 4.40 -8.02 -15.61
C ASP A 237 3.35 -6.95 -15.30
N GLN A 238 3.66 -5.67 -15.57
CA GLN A 238 2.71 -4.57 -15.37
C GLN A 238 1.54 -4.63 -16.36
N ARG A 239 1.76 -5.09 -17.60
CA ARG A 239 0.68 -5.38 -18.57
C ARG A 239 -0.29 -6.43 -18.02
N THR A 240 0.25 -7.51 -17.47
CA THR A 240 -0.55 -8.57 -16.85
C THR A 240 -1.33 -8.06 -15.65
N LEU A 241 -0.68 -7.29 -14.76
CA LEU A 241 -1.32 -6.68 -13.60
C LEU A 241 -2.42 -5.68 -13.99
N LEU A 242 -2.19 -4.90 -15.05
CA LEU A 242 -3.19 -3.95 -15.54
C LEU A 242 -4.41 -4.68 -16.09
N ALA A 243 -4.22 -5.71 -16.91
CA ALA A 243 -5.31 -6.54 -17.41
C ALA A 243 -6.10 -7.18 -16.26
N ASP A 244 -5.41 -7.71 -15.25
CA ASP A 244 -6.01 -8.27 -14.04
C ASP A 244 -6.86 -7.27 -13.25
N VAL A 245 -6.40 -6.01 -13.15
CA VAL A 245 -7.16 -4.93 -12.48
C VAL A 245 -8.38 -4.58 -13.30
N LEU A 246 -8.25 -4.38 -14.61
CA LEU A 246 -9.37 -4.04 -15.51
C LEU A 246 -10.45 -5.12 -15.52
N ALA A 247 -10.06 -6.40 -15.51
CA ALA A 247 -10.98 -7.54 -15.46
C ALA A 247 -11.74 -7.64 -14.12
N ARG A 248 -11.17 -7.12 -13.02
CA ARG A 248 -11.83 -7.11 -11.71
C ARG A 248 -12.96 -6.07 -11.62
N TYR A 249 -12.94 -5.06 -12.47
CA TYR A 249 -13.94 -3.99 -12.50
C TYR A 249 -14.63 -3.95 -13.87
N PRO A 250 -15.43 -4.97 -14.20
CA PRO A 250 -16.08 -5.05 -15.52
C PRO A 250 -17.00 -3.85 -15.78
N ASP A 251 -17.69 -3.35 -14.74
CA ASP A 251 -18.66 -2.26 -14.86
C ASP A 251 -18.06 -0.87 -14.53
N ALA A 252 -16.72 -0.77 -14.45
CA ALA A 252 -16.03 0.49 -14.22
C ALA A 252 -15.99 1.37 -15.46
N GLU A 253 -16.12 2.68 -15.26
CA GLU A 253 -15.68 3.67 -16.23
C GLU A 253 -14.14 3.68 -16.30
N ILE A 254 -13.58 3.44 -17.49
CA ILE A 254 -12.14 3.43 -17.72
C ILE A 254 -11.70 4.69 -18.46
N ILE A 255 -10.71 5.39 -17.92
CA ILE A 255 -10.15 6.60 -18.49
C ILE A 255 -8.64 6.41 -18.70
N ALA A 256 -8.23 6.42 -19.98
CA ALA A 256 -6.82 6.44 -20.38
C ALA A 256 -6.33 7.89 -20.45
N ALA A 257 -5.70 8.34 -19.37
CA ALA A 257 -5.14 9.67 -19.16
C ALA A 257 -3.60 9.68 -19.32
N THR A 258 -3.08 8.90 -20.27
CA THR A 258 -1.64 8.88 -20.65
C THR A 258 -1.25 10.16 -21.41
N ASP A 259 0.03 10.34 -21.67
CA ASP A 259 0.57 11.62 -22.17
C ASP A 259 0.07 11.93 -23.59
N THR A 260 0.08 13.21 -23.97
CA THR A 260 -0.32 13.69 -25.30
C THR A 260 0.90 13.69 -26.24
N ASP A 261 1.50 12.51 -26.41
CA ASP A 261 2.61 12.23 -27.31
C ASP A 261 2.46 10.83 -27.95
N PRO A 262 3.34 10.42 -28.90
CA PRO A 262 3.20 9.13 -29.58
C PRO A 262 3.23 7.91 -28.64
N ASP A 263 4.07 7.89 -27.61
CA ASP A 263 4.14 6.77 -26.67
C ASP A 263 2.85 6.69 -25.83
N GLY A 264 2.35 7.84 -25.40
CA GLY A 264 1.06 7.98 -24.71
C GLY A 264 -0.12 7.51 -25.55
N GLU A 265 -0.08 7.71 -26.87
CA GLU A 265 -1.07 7.14 -27.81
C GLU A 265 -1.02 5.62 -27.86
N ASP A 266 0.16 5.04 -27.93
CA ASP A 266 0.34 3.58 -27.92
C ASP A 266 -0.14 2.97 -26.61
N PHE A 267 0.10 3.64 -25.47
CA PHE A 267 -0.44 3.19 -24.18
C PHE A 267 -1.96 3.29 -24.11
N ALA A 268 -2.56 4.36 -24.65
CA ALA A 268 -4.00 4.49 -24.70
C ALA A 268 -4.63 3.41 -25.59
N ALA A 269 -4.05 3.13 -26.75
CA ALA A 269 -4.48 2.06 -27.64
C ALA A 269 -4.36 0.68 -26.96
N LEU A 270 -3.29 0.45 -26.20
CA LEU A 270 -3.15 -0.77 -25.38
C LEU A 270 -4.27 -0.89 -24.35
N ILE A 271 -4.56 0.17 -23.59
CA ILE A 271 -5.65 0.16 -22.60
C ILE A 271 -6.99 -0.14 -23.29
N GLN A 272 -7.24 0.50 -24.44
CA GLN A 272 -8.44 0.25 -25.25
C GLN A 272 -8.51 -1.16 -25.82
N SER A 273 -7.38 -1.78 -26.14
CA SER A 273 -7.33 -3.19 -26.57
C SER A 273 -7.76 -4.15 -25.45
N LEU A 274 -7.46 -3.80 -24.19
CA LEU A 274 -7.87 -4.57 -23.00
C LEU A 274 -9.32 -4.25 -22.58
N ARG A 275 -9.75 -3.00 -22.79
CA ARG A 275 -11.07 -2.47 -22.46
C ARG A 275 -11.57 -1.56 -23.59
N PRO A 276 -12.33 -2.09 -24.57
CA PRO A 276 -12.79 -1.32 -25.72
C PRO A 276 -13.68 -0.12 -25.39
N ASP A 277 -14.29 -0.11 -24.20
CA ASP A 277 -15.09 0.98 -23.66
C ASP A 277 -14.26 2.08 -22.96
N ALA A 278 -12.94 1.93 -22.89
CA ALA A 278 -12.06 2.93 -22.30
C ALA A 278 -12.03 4.24 -23.10
N ARG A 279 -12.26 5.35 -22.39
CA ARG A 279 -12.26 6.69 -22.97
C ARG A 279 -10.87 7.30 -22.86
N ARG A 280 -10.37 7.84 -23.98
CA ARG A 280 -9.13 8.60 -24.03
C ARG A 280 -9.37 10.01 -23.48
N ALA A 281 -8.62 10.41 -22.45
CA ALA A 281 -8.62 11.78 -21.93
C ALA A 281 -7.26 12.43 -22.18
N ARG A 282 -7.23 13.47 -22.99
CA ARG A 282 -6.02 14.24 -23.32
C ARG A 282 -5.89 15.44 -22.39
N SER A 283 -4.66 15.75 -22.00
CA SER A 283 -4.34 17.04 -21.38
C SER A 283 -4.65 18.17 -22.38
N PRO A 284 -5.46 19.18 -22.03
CA PRO A 284 -5.92 20.18 -22.99
C PRO A 284 -4.81 21.12 -23.49
N GLU A 285 -3.85 21.48 -22.64
CA GLU A 285 -2.83 22.51 -22.95
C GLU A 285 -1.40 22.09 -22.57
N GLY A 286 -1.17 20.83 -22.19
CA GLY A 286 0.12 20.31 -21.74
C GLY A 286 0.51 19.00 -22.41
N LYS A 287 1.80 18.64 -22.36
CA LYS A 287 2.26 17.33 -22.86
C LYS A 287 1.75 16.21 -21.97
N ASP A 288 1.67 16.45 -20.68
CA ASP A 288 1.11 15.55 -19.68
C ASP A 288 0.06 16.29 -18.82
N TRP A 289 -0.57 15.58 -17.87
CA TRP A 289 -1.55 16.20 -16.98
C TRP A 289 -0.91 17.12 -15.95
N ASN A 290 0.38 16.93 -15.62
CA ASN A 290 1.07 17.83 -14.71
C ASN A 290 1.40 19.19 -15.33
N ASP A 291 1.73 19.24 -16.61
CA ASP A 291 1.97 20.46 -17.36
C ASP A 291 0.73 21.36 -17.32
N VAL A 292 -0.49 20.81 -17.39
CA VAL A 292 -1.74 21.56 -17.22
C VAL A 292 -1.76 22.33 -15.89
N LEU A 293 -1.32 21.69 -14.80
CA LEU A 293 -1.26 22.36 -13.50
C LEU A 293 -0.13 23.38 -13.42
N ARG A 294 1.02 23.10 -14.05
CA ARG A 294 2.18 23.99 -14.01
C ARG A 294 1.98 25.25 -14.84
N LEU A 295 1.24 25.17 -15.95
CA LEU A 295 0.84 26.32 -16.76
C LEU A 295 -0.14 27.24 -16.01
N ALA A 296 -0.95 26.69 -15.09
CA ALA A 296 -1.82 27.50 -14.24
C ALA A 296 -1.07 28.23 -13.10
N LEU A 297 0.21 27.92 -12.86
CA LEU A 297 1.05 28.61 -11.88
C LEU A 297 1.78 29.84 -12.46
N THR A 298 1.77 30.00 -13.78
CA THR A 298 2.42 31.11 -14.50
C THR A 298 1.42 32.18 -14.87
#